data_AF-A0A1Y3AYG2-F1
#
_entry.id   AF-A0A1Y3AYG2-F1
#
_cell.length_a   1.000
_cell.length_b   1.000
_cell.length_c   1.000
_cell.angle_alpha   90.00
_cell.angle_beta   90.00
_cell.angle_gamma   90.00
#
_symmetry.space_group_name_H-M   'P 1'
#
loop_
_entity.id
_entity.type
_entity.pdbx_description
1 polymer ?
#
loop_
_entity_poly.entity_id
_entity_poly.type
_entity_poly.pdbx_seq_one_letter_code
_entity_poly.pdbx_strand_id
1 'polypeptide(L)'
;MGVPAFFRWLSKKYPSIVVQCDDGVKGQYHFDNLYLDMNGIIHPCSHPENKPPPANEEEMFLAIFEYVENIMKIVKPKKLLYMAVDGVAPRAKMNQQRSRRFRAAQESYEKLIQIKKVKDELLARGIEVPEKEDSAHFDSNVITPGTDFMINLSEALRSWINRKLSDDYDDPHSLWPKDLTIILSDSSVPGEGEHKIMDYIRRQKADKNFDANLSHCLYGADADLIMLGLATHEPNFTILREEFKPNQPRPCDLCGQLGHELKDCTGQPKPEEEQIRPADTEFIYIRLNVLREYLEKECKSNT
;
A
#
# COMPACT_ATOMS: atom_id res chain seq x y z
N MET A 1 0.86 -20.40 -6.61
CA MET A 1 -0.30 -19.79 -5.94
C MET A 1 -0.03 -18.30 -5.87
N GLY A 2 -0.92 -17.44 -6.35
CA GLY A 2 -0.71 -15.99 -6.31
C GLY A 2 -0.75 -15.45 -4.87
N VAL A 3 -0.09 -14.32 -4.65
CA VAL A 3 0.03 -13.61 -3.36
C VAL A 3 -1.34 -13.41 -2.65
N PRO A 4 -2.43 -12.98 -3.33
CA PRO A 4 -3.75 -12.88 -2.68
C PRO A 4 -4.38 -14.23 -2.31
N ALA A 5 -4.07 -15.29 -3.06
CA ALA A 5 -4.59 -16.63 -2.79
C ALA A 5 -3.98 -17.22 -1.52
N PHE A 6 -2.70 -16.92 -1.25
CA PHE A 6 -2.03 -17.36 -0.03
C PHE A 6 -2.65 -16.71 1.22
N PHE A 7 -2.76 -15.38 1.25
CA PHE A 7 -3.36 -14.70 2.40
C PHE A 7 -4.80 -15.17 2.64
N ARG A 8 -5.62 -15.30 1.59
CA ARG A 8 -6.99 -15.80 1.69
C ARG A 8 -7.07 -17.22 2.26
N TRP A 9 -6.16 -18.10 1.86
CA TRP A 9 -6.08 -19.45 2.43
C TRP A 9 -5.69 -19.39 3.91
N LEU A 10 -4.69 -18.58 4.24
CA LEU A 10 -4.15 -18.45 5.59
C LEU A 10 -5.18 -17.88 6.57
N SER A 11 -5.89 -16.81 6.19
CA SER A 11 -6.92 -16.19 7.02
C SER A 11 -8.14 -17.08 7.22
N LYS A 12 -8.49 -17.93 6.25
CA LYS A 12 -9.53 -18.95 6.42
C LYS A 12 -9.10 -20.07 7.36
N LYS A 13 -7.84 -20.50 7.27
CA LYS A 13 -7.32 -21.61 8.06
C LYS A 13 -7.07 -21.20 9.52
N TYR A 14 -6.56 -19.99 9.73
CA TYR A 14 -6.22 -19.44 11.06
C TYR A 14 -6.89 -18.08 11.27
N PRO A 15 -8.22 -18.04 11.49
CA PRO A 15 -8.97 -16.78 11.53
C PRO A 15 -8.47 -15.81 12.61
N SER A 16 -7.98 -16.33 13.74
CA SER A 16 -7.51 -15.51 14.87
C SER A 16 -6.22 -14.74 14.60
N ILE A 17 -5.52 -14.97 13.48
CA ILE A 17 -4.34 -14.16 13.13
C ILE A 17 -4.75 -12.77 12.65
N VAL A 18 -5.99 -12.61 12.15
CA VAL A 18 -6.49 -11.35 11.62
C VAL A 18 -7.28 -10.61 12.70
N VAL A 19 -6.99 -9.32 12.87
CA VAL A 19 -7.73 -8.43 13.77
C VAL A 19 -8.05 -7.14 13.03
N GLN A 20 -9.30 -6.70 13.12
CA GLN A 20 -9.76 -5.44 12.53
C GLN A 20 -9.21 -4.25 13.31
N CYS A 21 -8.76 -3.21 12.62
CA CYS A 21 -8.28 -1.95 13.21
C CYS A 21 -9.44 -0.96 13.41
N ASP A 22 -10.47 -1.37 14.16
CA ASP A 22 -11.60 -0.51 14.51
C ASP A 22 -11.29 0.41 15.71
N ASP A 23 -12.18 1.36 16.00
CA ASP A 23 -11.99 2.33 17.10
C ASP A 23 -11.92 1.67 18.49
N GLY A 24 -12.43 0.43 18.64
CA GLY A 24 -12.33 -0.34 19.88
C GLY A 24 -10.96 -0.99 20.07
N VAL A 25 -10.26 -1.30 18.98
CA VAL A 25 -8.94 -1.96 18.96
C VAL A 25 -7.80 -0.95 18.78
N LYS A 26 -8.05 0.24 18.21
CA LYS A 26 -7.07 1.32 18.08
C LYS A 26 -6.48 1.67 19.45
N GLY A 27 -5.16 1.49 19.58
CA GLY A 27 -4.42 1.75 20.82
C GLY A 27 -4.38 0.60 21.83
N GLN A 28 -5.06 -0.54 21.56
CA GLN A 28 -4.86 -1.75 22.37
C GLN A 28 -3.51 -2.42 22.09
N TYR A 29 -3.06 -2.37 20.84
CA TYR A 29 -1.75 -2.86 20.45
C TYR A 29 -0.69 -1.78 20.63
N HIS A 30 0.47 -2.22 21.09
CA HIS A 30 1.61 -1.36 21.33
C HIS A 30 2.74 -1.72 20.37
N PHE A 31 3.29 -0.73 19.69
CA PHE A 31 4.38 -0.91 18.73
C PHE A 31 5.54 0.01 19.07
N ASP A 32 6.74 -0.57 19.16
CA ASP A 32 7.97 0.20 19.28
C ASP A 32 8.40 0.73 17.92
N ASN A 33 8.37 -0.14 16.92
CA ASN A 33 8.92 0.14 15.60
C ASN A 33 7.86 -0.05 14.51
N LEU A 34 7.67 0.97 13.68
CA LEU A 34 6.88 0.91 12.45
C LEU A 34 7.81 0.91 11.23
N TYR A 35 7.58 -0.03 10.32
CA TYR A 35 8.28 -0.14 9.05
C TYR A 35 7.27 0.05 7.92
N LEU A 36 7.55 0.96 6.99
CA LEU A 36 6.71 1.23 5.83
C LEU A 36 7.41 0.76 4.57
N ASP A 37 6.82 -0.20 3.87
CA ASP A 37 7.10 -0.38 2.44
C ASP A 37 6.38 0.74 1.67
N MET A 38 7.14 1.77 1.30
CA MET A 38 6.60 2.97 0.67
C MET A 38 6.05 2.69 -0.72
N ASN A 39 6.54 1.67 -1.43
CA ASN A 39 6.00 1.32 -2.74
C ASN A 39 4.54 0.83 -2.62
N GLY A 40 4.20 0.18 -1.51
CA GLY A 40 2.82 -0.15 -1.14
C GLY A 40 1.92 1.05 -0.83
N ILE A 41 2.49 2.26 -0.69
CA ILE A 41 1.75 3.52 -0.47
C ILE A 41 1.74 4.36 -1.76
N ILE A 42 2.89 4.54 -2.41
CA ILE A 42 3.05 5.37 -3.61
C ILE A 42 2.13 4.90 -4.74
N HIS A 43 2.04 3.58 -4.97
CA HIS A 43 1.21 3.03 -6.03
C HIS A 43 -0.29 3.35 -5.82
N PRO A 44 -0.93 3.01 -4.68
CA PRO A 44 -2.31 3.40 -4.41
C PRO A 44 -2.56 4.91 -4.46
N CYS A 45 -1.62 5.74 -3.98
CA CYS A 45 -1.77 7.20 -4.03
C CYS A 45 -1.70 7.76 -5.46
N SER A 46 -1.00 7.09 -6.38
CA SER A 46 -0.93 7.51 -7.79
C SER A 46 -2.20 7.19 -8.59
N HIS A 47 -2.95 6.17 -8.17
CA HIS A 47 -4.15 5.69 -8.86
C HIS A 47 -5.18 5.17 -7.84
N PRO A 48 -5.77 6.05 -7.01
CA PRO A 48 -6.71 5.64 -5.99
C PRO A 48 -7.96 5.00 -6.62
N GLU A 49 -8.43 3.88 -6.08
CA GLU A 49 -9.64 3.21 -6.61
C GLU A 49 -10.93 3.99 -6.28
N ASN A 50 -10.92 4.77 -5.19
CA ASN A 50 -12.10 5.40 -4.59
C ASN A 50 -12.13 6.94 -4.73
N LYS A 51 -11.13 7.54 -5.37
CA LYS A 51 -10.98 8.99 -5.56
C LYS A 51 -10.45 9.25 -6.97
N PRO A 52 -10.61 10.46 -7.54
CA PRO A 52 -9.93 10.82 -8.77
C PRO A 52 -8.40 10.73 -8.58
N PRO A 53 -7.64 10.37 -9.63
CA PRO A 53 -6.18 10.42 -9.57
C PRO A 53 -5.68 11.85 -9.33
N PRO A 54 -4.52 12.02 -8.68
CA PRO A 54 -3.94 13.34 -8.44
C PRO A 54 -3.63 14.04 -9.77
N ALA A 55 -3.83 15.35 -9.83
CA ALA A 55 -3.65 16.13 -11.06
C ALA A 55 -2.18 16.36 -11.41
N ASN A 56 -1.29 16.32 -10.41
CA ASN A 56 0.14 16.61 -10.55
C ASN A 56 0.97 15.89 -9.45
N GLU A 57 2.30 15.96 -9.56
CA GLU A 57 3.22 15.32 -8.60
C GLU A 57 3.04 15.86 -7.17
N GLU A 58 2.77 17.16 -7.00
CA GLU A 58 2.62 17.80 -5.70
C GLU A 58 1.39 17.26 -4.94
N GLU A 59 0.24 17.18 -5.60
CA GLU A 59 -0.96 16.54 -5.04
C GLU A 59 -0.72 15.08 -4.68
N MET A 60 0.07 14.36 -5.50
CA MET A 60 0.41 12.98 -5.20
C MET A 60 1.32 12.85 -3.97
N PHE A 61 2.29 13.76 -3.80
CA PHE A 61 3.13 13.81 -2.60
C PHE A 61 2.31 14.12 -1.34
N LEU A 62 1.37 15.07 -1.43
CA LEU A 62 0.44 15.36 -0.33
C LEU A 62 -0.43 14.15 0.03
N ALA A 63 -0.93 13.41 -0.97
CA ALA A 63 -1.67 12.18 -0.75
C ALA A 63 -0.82 11.09 -0.07
N ILE A 64 0.46 10.96 -0.45
CA ILE A 64 1.41 10.05 0.21
C ILE A 64 1.61 10.45 1.67
N PHE A 65 1.81 11.75 1.95
CA PHE A 65 1.98 12.25 3.33
C PHE A 65 0.75 12.00 4.18
N GLU A 66 -0.45 12.29 3.65
CA GLU A 66 -1.73 12.01 4.32
C GLU A 66 -1.87 10.51 4.62
N TYR A 67 -1.50 9.65 3.68
CA TYR A 67 -1.55 8.20 3.86
C TYR A 67 -0.61 7.73 4.98
N VAL A 68 0.62 8.24 5.02
CA VAL A 68 1.56 7.94 6.12
C VAL A 68 1.03 8.44 7.45
N GLU A 69 0.45 9.64 7.51
CA GLU A 69 -0.21 10.17 8.73
C GLU A 69 -1.36 9.27 9.20
N ASN A 70 -2.14 8.71 8.27
CA ASN A 70 -3.22 7.77 8.61
C ASN A 70 -2.66 6.46 9.19
N ILE A 71 -1.56 5.94 8.67
CA ILE A 71 -0.87 4.80 9.28
C ILE A 71 -0.34 5.17 10.67
N MET A 72 0.28 6.35 10.83
CA MET A 72 0.79 6.83 12.13
C MET A 72 -0.32 6.94 13.18
N LYS A 73 -1.52 7.41 12.79
CA LYS A 73 -2.73 7.44 13.65
C LYS A 73 -3.12 6.05 14.16
N ILE A 74 -2.96 5.03 13.33
CA ILE A 74 -3.32 3.64 13.64
C ILE A 74 -2.27 2.99 14.53
N VAL A 75 -0.99 3.08 14.14
CA VAL A 75 0.11 2.33 14.76
C VAL A 75 0.70 3.03 15.98
N LYS A 76 0.87 4.35 15.92
CA LYS A 76 1.49 5.18 16.98
C LYS A 76 2.82 4.59 17.50
N PRO A 77 3.84 4.41 16.63
CA PRO A 77 5.11 3.83 17.05
C PRO A 77 5.81 4.69 18.10
N LYS A 78 6.48 4.04 19.05
CA LYS A 78 7.15 4.74 20.17
C LYS A 78 8.62 5.07 19.95
N LYS A 79 9.34 4.24 19.21
CA LYS A 79 10.81 4.31 19.11
C LYS A 79 11.29 4.60 17.70
N LEU A 80 10.72 3.93 16.70
CA LEU A 80 11.20 4.00 15.31
C LEU A 80 10.07 4.12 14.29
N LEU A 81 10.25 5.02 13.33
CA LEU A 81 9.61 4.98 12.01
C LEU A 81 10.68 4.74 10.94
N TYR A 82 10.62 3.60 10.25
CA TYR A 82 11.50 3.26 9.13
C TYR A 82 10.72 3.30 7.83
N MET A 83 11.06 4.22 6.93
CA MET A 83 10.42 4.41 5.63
C MET A 83 11.34 3.86 4.53
N ALA A 84 10.93 2.77 3.88
CA ALA A 84 11.72 2.10 2.85
C ALA A 84 11.09 2.29 1.47
N VAL A 85 11.78 3.02 0.60
CA VAL A 85 11.42 3.16 -0.81
C VAL A 85 12.22 2.13 -1.62
N ASP A 86 11.64 1.50 -2.64
CA ASP A 86 12.41 0.59 -3.50
C ASP A 86 13.59 1.33 -4.14
N GLY A 87 14.76 0.72 -4.05
CA GLY A 87 15.95 1.10 -4.82
C GLY A 87 16.23 0.10 -5.92
N VAL A 88 17.45 0.11 -6.46
CA VAL A 88 17.85 -0.83 -7.51
C VAL A 88 17.78 -2.26 -6.98
N ALA A 89 16.87 -3.06 -7.55
CA ALA A 89 16.59 -4.43 -7.13
C ALA A 89 17.54 -5.46 -7.79
N PRO A 90 17.64 -6.69 -7.23
CA PRO A 90 18.40 -7.77 -7.86
C PRO A 90 17.85 -8.16 -9.24
N ARG A 91 18.70 -8.73 -10.11
CA ARG A 91 18.32 -9.14 -11.47
C ARG A 91 17.08 -10.03 -11.53
N ALA A 92 16.90 -10.92 -10.56
CA ALA A 92 15.73 -11.78 -10.48
C ALA A 92 14.43 -10.97 -10.39
N LYS A 93 14.39 -9.97 -9.49
CA LYS A 93 13.27 -9.04 -9.35
C LYS A 93 13.13 -8.14 -10.57
N MET A 94 14.23 -7.64 -11.14
CA MET A 94 14.18 -6.80 -12.35
C MET A 94 13.48 -7.50 -13.52
N ASN A 95 13.73 -8.81 -13.71
CA ASN A 95 13.02 -9.59 -14.73
C ASN A 95 11.51 -9.65 -14.46
N GLN A 96 11.11 -9.88 -13.21
CA GLN A 96 9.70 -9.91 -12.80
C GLN A 96 9.03 -8.54 -12.99
N GLN A 97 9.68 -7.46 -12.55
CA GLN A 97 9.21 -6.08 -12.72
C GLN A 97 9.08 -5.73 -14.21
N ARG A 98 10.07 -6.09 -15.03
CA ARG A 98 10.01 -5.93 -16.49
C ARG A 98 8.79 -6.63 -17.08
N SER A 99 8.60 -7.92 -16.79
CA SER A 99 7.44 -8.67 -17.29
C SER A 99 6.11 -8.04 -16.88
N ARG A 100 5.99 -7.56 -15.62
CA ARG A 100 4.79 -6.86 -15.14
C ARG A 100 4.52 -5.57 -15.92
N ARG A 101 5.55 -4.75 -16.16
CA ARG A 101 5.41 -3.47 -16.87
C ARG A 101 5.02 -3.66 -18.34
N PHE A 102 5.63 -4.63 -19.02
CA PHE A 102 5.26 -4.96 -20.40
C PHE A 102 3.82 -5.44 -20.50
N ARG A 103 3.37 -6.26 -19.54
CA ARG A 103 1.97 -6.71 -19.48
C ARG A 103 1.01 -5.55 -19.21
N ALA A 104 1.31 -4.69 -18.24
CA ALA A 104 0.47 -3.54 -17.91
C ALA A 104 0.32 -2.57 -19.09
N ALA A 105 1.40 -2.33 -19.84
CA ALA A 105 1.36 -1.52 -21.06
C ALA A 105 0.47 -2.16 -22.14
N GLN A 106 0.58 -3.47 -22.34
CA GLN A 106 -0.28 -4.21 -23.26
C GLN A 106 -1.76 -4.18 -22.83
N GLU A 107 -2.05 -4.45 -21.56
CA GLU A 107 -3.41 -4.41 -21.00
C GLU A 107 -4.03 -3.00 -21.13
N SER A 108 -3.25 -1.94 -20.88
CA SER A 108 -3.69 -0.55 -21.09
C SER A 108 -4.03 -0.27 -22.55
N TYR A 109 -3.20 -0.73 -23.49
CA TYR A 109 -3.46 -0.60 -24.92
C TYR A 109 -4.73 -1.34 -25.36
N GLU A 110 -4.90 -2.59 -24.93
CA GLU A 110 -6.09 -3.40 -25.22
C GLU A 110 -7.36 -2.76 -24.64
N LYS A 111 -7.27 -2.20 -23.43
CA LYS A 111 -8.35 -1.48 -22.77
C LYS A 111 -8.77 -0.22 -23.53
N LEU A 112 -7.83 0.56 -24.06
CA LEU A 112 -8.14 1.72 -24.90
C LEU A 112 -8.92 1.33 -26.17
N ILE A 113 -8.55 0.21 -26.80
CA ILE A 113 -9.28 -0.32 -27.96
C ILE A 113 -10.72 -0.71 -27.58
N GLN A 114 -10.90 -1.37 -26.44
CA GLN A 114 -12.23 -1.76 -25.95
C GLN A 114 -13.12 -0.55 -25.63
N ILE A 115 -12.57 0.45 -24.93
CA ILE A 115 -13.28 1.70 -24.61
C ILE A 115 -13.73 2.39 -25.90
N LYS A 116 -12.82 2.50 -26.89
CA LYS A 116 -13.15 3.11 -28.18
C LYS A 116 -14.27 2.37 -28.90
N LYS A 117 -14.22 1.04 -28.93
CA LYS A 117 -15.25 0.21 -29.57
C LYS A 117 -16.62 0.43 -28.93
N VAL A 118 -16.71 0.41 -27.59
CA VAL A 118 -17.98 0.65 -26.88
C VAL A 118 -18.47 2.08 -27.10
N LYS A 119 -17.57 3.07 -27.10
CA LYS A 119 -17.90 4.47 -27.41
C LYS A 119 -18.49 4.60 -28.83
N ASP A 120 -17.85 4.00 -29.83
CA ASP A 120 -18.32 4.03 -31.23
C ASP A 120 -19.69 3.35 -31.39
N GLU A 121 -19.94 2.23 -30.69
CA GLU A 121 -21.23 1.54 -30.68
C GLU A 121 -22.36 2.37 -30.05
N LEU A 122 -22.06 3.11 -28.97
CA LEU A 122 -23.04 4.00 -28.32
C LEU A 122 -23.36 5.22 -29.20
N LEU A 123 -22.34 5.82 -29.82
CA LEU A 123 -22.50 6.93 -30.76
C LEU A 123 -23.32 6.50 -31.99
N ALA A 124 -23.09 5.29 -32.51
CA ALA A 124 -23.89 4.73 -33.61
C ALA A 124 -25.36 4.50 -33.26
N ARG A 125 -25.69 4.35 -31.96
CA ARG A 125 -27.06 4.27 -31.44
C ARG A 125 -27.67 5.65 -31.12
N GLY A 126 -26.93 6.73 -31.38
CA GLY A 126 -27.37 8.09 -31.07
C GLY A 126 -27.31 8.44 -29.58
N ILE A 127 -26.54 7.69 -28.78
CA ILE A 127 -26.34 7.98 -27.37
C ILE A 127 -25.09 8.85 -27.24
N GLU A 128 -25.26 10.07 -26.73
CA GLU A 128 -24.13 10.92 -26.37
C GLU A 128 -23.40 10.33 -25.17
N VAL A 129 -22.07 10.18 -25.31
CA VAL A 129 -21.20 9.71 -24.25
C VAL A 129 -20.40 10.92 -23.76
N PRO A 130 -20.38 11.20 -22.45
CA PRO A 130 -19.59 12.30 -21.92
C PRO A 130 -18.12 12.14 -22.33
N GLU A 131 -17.50 13.23 -22.79
CA GLU A 131 -16.05 13.25 -22.93
C GLU A 131 -15.46 13.22 -21.52
N LYS A 132 -14.63 12.21 -21.24
CA LYS A 132 -13.75 12.31 -20.08
C LYS A 132 -12.80 13.46 -20.38
N GLU A 133 -12.68 14.39 -19.43
CA GLU A 133 -11.56 15.32 -19.43
C GLU A 133 -10.28 14.49 -19.57
N ASP A 134 -9.36 14.95 -20.42
CA ASP A 134 -8.02 14.37 -20.56
C ASP A 134 -7.26 14.57 -19.24
N SER A 135 -7.61 13.82 -18.21
CA SER A 135 -6.82 13.76 -16.98
C SER A 135 -5.47 13.19 -17.39
N ALA A 136 -4.39 13.95 -17.16
CA ALA A 136 -3.05 13.51 -17.44
C ALA A 136 -2.83 12.13 -16.80
N HIS A 137 -2.74 11.09 -17.63
CA HIS A 137 -2.54 9.74 -17.15
C HIS A 137 -1.17 9.67 -16.47
N PHE A 138 -1.15 9.37 -15.16
CA PHE A 138 0.11 9.20 -14.45
C PHE A 138 0.80 7.91 -14.92
N ASP A 139 1.96 8.03 -15.57
CA ASP A 139 2.72 6.86 -15.99
C ASP A 139 3.38 6.19 -14.78
N SER A 140 2.74 5.14 -14.24
CA SER A 140 3.26 4.38 -13.10
C SER A 140 4.69 3.82 -13.29
N ASN A 141 5.22 3.76 -14.53
CA ASN A 141 6.62 3.37 -14.75
C ASN A 141 7.62 4.38 -14.19
N VAL A 142 7.21 5.63 -13.95
CA VAL A 142 8.07 6.63 -13.30
C VAL A 142 8.37 6.28 -11.85
N ILE A 143 7.58 5.38 -11.23
CA ILE A 143 7.86 4.78 -9.91
C ILE A 143 8.97 3.72 -10.08
N THR A 144 10.17 4.20 -10.41
CA THR A 144 11.39 3.42 -10.60
C THR A 144 12.59 4.23 -10.10
N PRO A 145 13.53 3.63 -9.38
CA PRO A 145 14.77 4.31 -9.01
C PRO A 145 15.47 4.95 -10.21
N GLY A 146 15.93 6.19 -10.05
CA GLY A 146 16.66 6.95 -11.06
C GLY A 146 15.81 7.82 -11.98
N THR A 147 14.49 7.90 -11.79
CA THR A 147 13.63 8.88 -12.46
C THR A 147 13.59 10.19 -11.68
N ASP A 148 13.32 11.30 -12.38
CA ASP A 148 13.14 12.62 -11.76
C ASP A 148 12.03 12.59 -10.71
N PHE A 149 10.93 11.89 -11.00
CA PHE A 149 9.85 11.66 -10.05
C PHE A 149 10.34 11.10 -8.70
N MET A 150 11.17 10.04 -8.71
CA MET A 150 11.65 9.42 -7.48
C MET A 150 12.69 10.29 -6.74
N ILE A 151 13.43 11.12 -7.47
CA ILE A 151 14.36 12.10 -6.89
C ILE A 151 13.54 13.19 -6.17
N ASN A 152 12.55 13.78 -6.85
CA ASN A 152 11.65 14.78 -6.30
C ASN A 152 10.89 14.25 -5.08
N LEU A 153 10.37 13.02 -5.13
CA LEU A 153 9.71 12.36 -4.01
C LEU A 153 10.65 12.22 -2.80
N SER A 154 11.92 11.89 -3.03
CA SER A 154 12.92 11.73 -1.96
C SER A 154 13.20 13.06 -1.27
N GLU A 155 13.31 14.15 -2.04
CA GLU A 155 13.47 15.51 -1.51
C GLU A 155 12.23 15.98 -0.75
N ALA A 156 11.04 15.71 -1.29
CA ALA A 156 9.76 16.04 -0.67
C ALA A 156 9.59 15.31 0.67
N LEU A 157 9.88 14.00 0.73
CA LEU A 157 9.84 13.21 1.97
C LEU A 157 10.83 13.74 3.01
N ARG A 158 12.07 14.06 2.63
CA ARG A 158 13.08 14.64 3.53
C ARG A 158 12.60 15.97 4.10
N SER A 159 12.09 16.84 3.25
CA SER A 159 11.58 18.17 3.64
C SER A 159 10.37 18.05 4.57
N TRP A 160 9.45 17.14 4.26
CA TRP A 160 8.28 16.84 5.07
C TRP A 160 8.65 16.28 6.45
N ILE A 161 9.55 15.30 6.53
CA ILE A 161 10.05 14.74 7.79
C ILE A 161 10.75 15.82 8.63
N ASN A 162 11.63 16.62 8.02
CA ASN A 162 12.32 17.70 8.73
C ASN A 162 11.34 18.73 9.30
N ARG A 163 10.29 19.07 8.53
CA ARG A 163 9.23 19.95 9.01
C ARG A 163 8.48 19.33 10.20
N LYS A 164 8.17 18.03 10.15
CA LYS A 164 7.50 17.31 11.24
C LYS A 164 8.32 17.23 12.53
N LEU A 165 9.64 17.26 12.42
CA LEU A 165 10.58 17.24 13.55
C LEU A 165 10.99 18.64 14.03
N SER A 166 10.64 19.70 13.30
CA SER A 166 11.05 21.06 13.63
C SER A 166 10.33 21.57 14.88
N ASP A 167 11.07 22.17 15.81
CA ASP A 167 10.51 22.85 16.98
C ASP A 167 9.60 24.04 16.61
N ASP A 168 9.83 24.68 15.46
CA ASP A 168 9.02 25.80 14.95
C ASP A 168 7.68 25.35 14.38
N TYR A 169 7.50 24.04 14.15
CA TYR A 169 6.26 23.46 13.68
C TYR A 169 5.51 22.84 14.86
N ASP A 170 4.97 23.71 15.71
CA ASP A 170 4.06 23.31 16.79
C ASP A 170 2.70 22.99 16.18
N ASP A 171 2.58 21.79 15.60
CA ASP A 171 1.31 21.21 15.21
C ASP A 171 0.69 20.55 16.45
N PRO A 172 -0.33 21.15 17.10
CA PRO A 172 -0.97 20.59 18.28
C PRO A 172 -1.68 19.26 17.99
N HIS A 173 -1.82 18.90 16.71
CA HIS A 173 -2.33 17.63 16.24
C HIS A 173 -1.23 16.67 15.78
N SER A 174 0.06 17.00 15.95
CA SER A 174 1.17 16.12 15.62
C SER A 174 1.12 14.88 16.51
N LEU A 175 1.05 13.73 15.85
CA LEU A 175 1.01 12.41 16.50
C LEU A 175 2.39 11.80 16.67
N TRP A 176 3.44 12.49 16.22
CA TRP A 176 4.80 11.99 16.19
C TRP A 176 5.43 12.24 17.57
N PRO A 177 5.85 11.18 18.28
CA PRO A 177 6.61 11.37 19.53
C PRO A 177 7.86 12.22 19.27
N LYS A 178 8.18 13.15 20.18
CA LYS A 178 9.35 14.03 20.04
C LYS A 178 10.68 13.27 20.01
N ASP A 179 10.71 12.10 20.64
CA ASP A 179 11.86 11.19 20.71
C ASP A 179 11.81 10.07 19.65
N LEU A 180 10.86 10.14 18.70
CA LEU A 180 10.75 9.17 17.62
C LEU A 180 11.98 9.26 16.70
N THR A 181 12.71 8.15 16.55
CA THR A 181 13.76 8.05 15.54
C THR A 181 13.12 7.79 14.18
N ILE A 182 13.45 8.60 13.17
CA ILE A 182 12.98 8.38 11.79
C ILE A 182 14.16 8.04 10.89
N ILE A 183 14.01 6.94 10.13
CA ILE A 183 14.98 6.52 9.13
C ILE A 183 14.28 6.50 7.78
N LEU A 184 14.73 7.34 6.85
CA LEU A 184 14.34 7.29 5.46
C LEU A 184 15.42 6.57 4.65
N SER A 185 15.06 5.41 4.09
CA SER A 185 15.86 4.72 3.08
C SER A 185 15.24 4.93 1.70
N ASP A 186 15.64 6.01 1.04
CA ASP A 186 15.10 6.40 -0.27
C ASP A 186 15.53 5.48 -1.43
N SER A 187 15.13 5.87 -2.65
CA SER A 187 15.37 5.09 -3.88
C SER A 187 16.84 5.05 -4.31
N SER A 188 17.70 5.93 -3.76
CA SER A 188 19.14 5.92 -4.06
C SER A 188 19.88 4.78 -3.35
N VAL A 189 19.32 4.27 -2.24
CA VAL A 189 19.87 3.11 -1.53
C VAL A 189 19.48 1.84 -2.29
N PRO A 190 20.42 0.96 -2.70
CA PRO A 190 20.07 -0.27 -3.41
C PRO A 190 19.23 -1.25 -2.57
N GLY A 191 18.41 -2.07 -3.23
CA GLY A 191 17.57 -3.10 -2.61
C GLY A 191 16.08 -2.77 -2.64
N GLU A 192 15.25 -3.81 -2.54
CA GLU A 192 13.80 -3.70 -2.41
C GLU A 192 13.43 -3.22 -1.00
N GLY A 193 12.36 -2.44 -0.86
CA GLY A 193 11.92 -1.83 0.39
C GLY A 193 11.72 -2.86 1.50
N GLU A 194 10.99 -3.93 1.22
CA GLU A 194 10.78 -5.05 2.14
C GLU A 194 12.12 -5.69 2.59
N HIS A 195 13.07 -5.86 1.68
CA HIS A 195 14.37 -6.46 2.01
C HIS A 195 15.27 -5.49 2.80
N LYS A 196 15.24 -4.18 2.50
CA LYS A 196 15.94 -3.15 3.31
C LYS A 196 15.45 -3.17 4.76
N ILE A 197 14.14 -3.28 4.97
CA ILE A 197 13.53 -3.40 6.28
C ILE A 197 14.03 -4.66 6.99
N MET A 198 13.94 -5.83 6.33
CA MET A 198 14.38 -7.09 6.93
C MET A 198 15.88 -7.08 7.25
N ASP A 199 16.70 -6.46 6.40
CA ASP A 199 18.13 -6.29 6.61
C ASP A 199 18.41 -5.41 7.83
N TYR A 200 17.68 -4.31 7.99
CA TYR A 200 17.77 -3.44 9.17
C TYR A 200 17.43 -4.21 10.44
N ILE A 201 16.32 -4.95 10.47
CA ILE A 201 15.91 -5.74 11.64
C ILE A 201 16.99 -6.79 11.99
N ARG A 202 17.50 -7.53 10.99
CA ARG A 202 18.57 -8.53 11.24
C ARG A 202 19.85 -7.90 11.80
N ARG A 203 20.22 -6.70 11.35
CA ARG A 203 21.40 -5.98 11.87
C ARG A 203 21.18 -5.47 13.29
N GLN A 204 19.99 -4.95 13.60
CA GLN A 204 19.62 -4.55 14.97
C GLN A 204 19.74 -5.72 15.95
N LYS A 205 19.23 -6.90 15.57
CA LYS A 205 19.33 -8.13 16.39
C LYS A 205 20.76 -8.59 16.67
N ALA A 206 21.72 -8.22 15.82
CA ALA A 206 23.12 -8.56 16.00
C ALA A 206 23.81 -7.67 17.05
N ASP A 207 23.18 -6.56 17.46
CA ASP A 207 23.66 -5.71 18.53
C ASP A 207 23.51 -6.42 19.90
N LYS A 208 24.52 -6.30 20.75
CA LYS A 208 24.53 -6.87 22.10
C LYS A 208 23.49 -6.21 23.02
N ASN A 209 23.13 -4.97 22.74
CA ASN A 209 22.15 -4.21 23.52
C ASN A 209 20.73 -4.27 22.93
N PHE A 210 20.49 -5.15 21.96
CA PHE A 210 19.18 -5.30 21.33
C PHE A 210 18.13 -5.78 22.35
N ASP A 211 17.01 -5.06 22.43
CA ASP A 211 15.85 -5.48 23.21
C ASP A 211 15.06 -6.55 22.44
N ALA A 212 15.15 -7.80 22.90
CA ALA A 212 14.50 -8.94 22.26
C ALA A 212 12.96 -8.92 22.34
N ASN A 213 12.37 -7.98 23.08
CA ASN A 213 10.92 -7.86 23.24
C ASN A 213 10.31 -6.73 22.40
N LEU A 214 11.10 -6.06 21.55
CA LEU A 214 10.60 -5.00 20.68
C LEU A 214 9.37 -5.46 19.89
N SER A 215 8.35 -4.61 19.89
CA SER A 215 7.13 -4.83 19.11
C SER A 215 7.23 -4.17 17.75
N HIS A 216 7.13 -4.99 16.70
CA HIS A 216 7.31 -4.60 15.30
C HIS A 216 5.98 -4.55 14.57
N CYS A 217 5.71 -3.46 13.86
CA CYS A 217 4.62 -3.31 12.91
C CYS A 217 5.17 -3.04 11.51
N LEU A 218 4.88 -3.90 10.54
CA LEU A 218 5.26 -3.72 9.14
C LEU A 218 4.03 -3.41 8.31
N TYR A 219 3.98 -2.26 7.65
CA TYR A 219 2.94 -1.93 6.68
C TYR A 219 3.30 -2.46 5.29
N GLY A 220 2.38 -3.20 4.68
CA GLY A 220 2.42 -3.56 3.27
C GLY A 220 1.41 -4.64 2.88
N ALA A 221 1.09 -4.72 1.59
CA ALA A 221 0.03 -5.59 1.07
C ALA A 221 0.51 -6.97 0.58
N ASP A 222 1.83 -7.15 0.42
CA ASP A 222 2.41 -8.36 -0.15
C ASP A 222 2.40 -9.52 0.86
N ALA A 223 1.99 -10.69 0.40
CA ALA A 223 1.98 -11.93 1.19
C ALA A 223 3.40 -12.40 1.54
N ASP A 224 4.40 -11.99 0.76
CA ASP A 224 5.81 -12.28 1.01
C ASP A 224 6.24 -11.67 2.35
N LEU A 225 5.61 -10.56 2.78
CA LEU A 225 5.82 -9.94 4.10
C LEU A 225 5.49 -10.88 5.26
N ILE A 226 4.52 -11.79 5.11
CA ILE A 226 4.21 -12.80 6.14
C ILE A 226 5.40 -13.74 6.33
N MET A 227 5.97 -14.22 5.23
CA MET A 227 7.13 -15.11 5.27
C MET A 227 8.38 -14.40 5.76
N LEU A 228 8.62 -13.17 5.27
CA LEU A 228 9.74 -12.34 5.69
C LEU A 228 9.63 -12.01 7.19
N GLY A 229 8.44 -11.61 7.66
CA GLY A 229 8.16 -11.35 9.07
C GLY A 229 8.39 -12.58 9.95
N LEU A 230 7.97 -13.78 9.52
CA LEU A 230 8.29 -15.03 10.22
C LEU A 230 9.79 -15.31 10.26
N ALA A 231 10.48 -15.09 9.14
CA ALA A 231 11.93 -15.31 8.99
C ALA A 231 12.78 -14.34 9.81
N THR A 232 12.23 -13.24 10.31
CA THR A 232 12.94 -12.38 11.28
C THR A 232 13.22 -13.09 12.60
N HIS A 233 12.43 -14.11 12.95
CA HIS A 233 12.42 -14.73 14.28
C HIS A 233 12.15 -13.74 15.44
N GLU A 234 11.53 -12.58 15.17
CA GLU A 234 11.05 -11.70 16.23
C GLU A 234 9.75 -12.25 16.85
N PRO A 235 9.63 -12.23 18.19
CA PRO A 235 8.47 -12.77 18.89
C PRO A 235 7.24 -11.89 18.66
N ASN A 236 7.40 -10.56 18.68
CA ASN A 236 6.31 -9.58 18.60
C ASN A 236 6.31 -8.91 17.23
N PHE A 237 5.77 -9.60 16.22
CA PHE A 237 5.73 -9.09 14.85
C PHE A 237 4.30 -9.09 14.30
N THR A 238 3.85 -7.92 13.83
CA THR A 238 2.54 -7.71 13.24
C THR A 238 2.67 -7.06 11.88
N ILE A 239 1.83 -7.44 10.93
CA ILE A 239 1.72 -6.77 9.63
C ILE A 239 0.43 -5.97 9.61
N LEU A 240 0.51 -4.70 9.23
CA LEU A 240 -0.63 -3.85 8.94
C LEU A 240 -0.87 -3.83 7.43
N ARG A 241 -2.12 -3.96 7.01
CA ARG A 241 -2.51 -3.82 5.60
C ARG A 241 -3.95 -3.36 5.47
N GLU A 242 -4.31 -2.89 4.29
CA GLU A 242 -5.72 -2.71 3.93
C GLU A 242 -6.45 -4.06 3.84
N GLU A 243 -7.70 -4.08 4.29
CA GLU A 243 -8.58 -5.24 4.13
C GLU A 243 -9.00 -5.39 2.67
N PHE A 244 -8.69 -6.56 2.10
CA PHE A 244 -9.16 -6.90 0.78
C PHE A 244 -10.61 -7.39 0.83
N LYS A 245 -11.54 -6.54 0.37
CA LYS A 245 -12.95 -6.90 0.21
C LYS A 245 -13.20 -7.42 -1.23
N PRO A 246 -13.44 -8.74 -1.43
CA PRO A 246 -13.66 -9.28 -2.76
C PRO A 246 -14.95 -8.74 -3.38
N ASN A 247 -14.98 -8.61 -4.70
CA ASN A 247 -16.15 -8.19 -5.49
C ASN A 247 -16.64 -6.78 -5.18
N GLN A 248 -15.77 -5.88 -4.70
CA GLN A 248 -16.13 -4.47 -4.67
C GLN A 248 -16.40 -3.96 -6.10
N PRO A 249 -17.49 -3.20 -6.29
CA PRO A 249 -17.82 -2.63 -7.59
C PRO A 249 -16.71 -1.66 -7.98
N ARG A 250 -16.23 -1.78 -9.23
CA ARG A 250 -15.25 -0.86 -9.82
C ARG A 250 -15.96 0.16 -10.70
N PRO A 251 -15.42 1.39 -10.83
CA PRO A 251 -15.97 2.38 -11.75
C PRO A 251 -15.84 1.89 -13.18
N CYS A 252 -16.90 2.05 -13.96
CA CYS A 252 -16.91 1.75 -15.38
C CYS A 252 -15.86 2.61 -16.09
N ASP A 253 -15.06 1.97 -16.94
CA ASP A 253 -13.94 2.65 -17.61
C ASP A 253 -14.38 3.73 -18.60
N LEU A 254 -15.63 3.67 -19.08
CA LEU A 254 -16.20 4.66 -19.97
C LEU A 254 -16.89 5.80 -19.19
N CYS A 255 -17.92 5.50 -18.39
CA CYS A 255 -18.76 6.52 -17.76
C CYS A 255 -18.40 6.83 -16.30
N GLY A 256 -17.47 6.11 -15.69
CA GLY A 256 -17.01 6.31 -14.31
C GLY A 256 -17.96 5.79 -13.21
N GLN A 257 -19.16 5.32 -13.56
CA GLN A 257 -20.16 4.90 -12.58
C GLN A 257 -19.95 3.47 -12.09
N LEU A 258 -20.41 3.20 -10.88
CA LEU A 258 -20.41 1.87 -10.27
C LEU A 258 -21.63 1.02 -10.70
N GLY A 259 -21.47 -0.30 -10.55
CA GLY A 259 -22.56 -1.28 -10.68
C GLY A 259 -22.75 -1.91 -12.05
N HIS A 260 -21.83 -1.68 -13.00
CA HIS A 260 -21.83 -2.36 -14.30
C HIS A 260 -20.40 -2.50 -14.86
N GLU A 261 -20.20 -3.43 -15.80
CA GLU A 261 -18.96 -3.57 -16.54
C GLU A 261 -18.96 -2.73 -17.82
N LEU A 262 -17.79 -2.46 -18.41
CA LEU A 262 -17.65 -1.68 -19.65
C LEU A 262 -18.58 -2.17 -20.79
N LYS A 263 -18.77 -3.50 -20.90
CA LYS A 263 -19.63 -4.13 -21.92
C LYS A 263 -21.13 -3.83 -21.74
N ASP A 264 -21.55 -3.49 -20.51
CA ASP A 264 -22.93 -3.24 -20.13
C ASP A 264 -23.20 -1.73 -19.95
N CYS A 265 -22.24 -0.88 -20.34
CA CYS A 265 -22.34 0.57 -20.18
C CYS A 265 -23.40 1.18 -21.11
N THR A 266 -24.28 2.00 -20.55
CA THR A 266 -25.32 2.73 -21.29
C THR A 266 -24.92 4.15 -21.66
N GLY A 267 -23.75 4.63 -21.22
CA GLY A 267 -23.20 5.96 -21.53
C GLY A 267 -23.87 7.13 -20.80
N GLN A 268 -25.05 6.95 -20.22
CA GLN A 268 -25.81 8.02 -19.56
C GLN A 268 -25.48 8.17 -18.07
N PRO A 269 -25.46 9.40 -17.51
CA PRO A 269 -25.30 9.64 -16.09
C PRO A 269 -26.46 9.04 -15.29
N LYS A 270 -26.16 8.24 -14.25
CA LYS A 270 -27.17 7.83 -13.26
C LYS A 270 -27.56 9.00 -12.36
N PRO A 271 -28.84 9.09 -11.93
CA PRO A 271 -29.28 10.05 -10.92
C PRO A 271 -28.41 9.97 -9.65
N GLU A 272 -28.15 11.09 -8.97
CA GLU A 272 -27.33 11.13 -7.75
C GLU A 272 -27.80 10.14 -6.67
N GLU A 273 -29.10 9.90 -6.57
CA GLU A 273 -29.72 8.97 -5.63
C GLU A 273 -29.38 7.49 -5.90
N GLU A 274 -28.99 7.15 -7.14
CA GLU A 274 -28.60 5.79 -7.56
C GLU A 274 -27.08 5.61 -7.62
N GLN A 275 -26.31 6.64 -7.28
CA GLN A 275 -24.85 6.57 -7.27
C GLN A 275 -24.37 5.82 -6.02
N ILE A 276 -23.79 4.65 -6.25
CA ILE A 276 -23.10 3.89 -5.20
C ILE A 276 -21.85 4.68 -4.81
N ARG A 277 -21.63 4.89 -3.51
CA ARG A 277 -20.39 5.49 -3.00
C ARG A 277 -19.35 4.40 -2.74
N PRO A 278 -18.07 4.65 -3.00
CA PRO A 278 -17.01 3.73 -2.61
C PRO A 278 -16.99 3.58 -1.09
N ALA A 279 -16.70 2.36 -0.63
CA ALA A 279 -16.56 2.08 0.80
C ALA A 279 -15.24 2.66 1.34
N ASP A 280 -15.23 3.03 2.61
CA ASP A 280 -14.01 3.46 3.29
C ASP A 280 -12.98 2.32 3.35
N THR A 281 -11.71 2.70 3.25
CA THR A 281 -10.59 1.77 3.40
C THR A 281 -10.46 1.34 4.86
N GLU A 282 -10.66 0.05 5.11
CA GLU A 282 -10.47 -0.56 6.42
C GLU A 282 -9.07 -1.20 6.52
N PHE A 283 -8.52 -1.21 7.73
CA PHE A 283 -7.21 -1.80 8.00
C PHE A 283 -7.33 -3.02 8.90
N ILE A 284 -6.45 -3.99 8.67
CA ILE A 284 -6.32 -5.20 9.48
C ILE A 284 -4.88 -5.42 9.94
N TYR A 285 -4.76 -5.95 11.14
CA TYR A 285 -3.52 -6.54 11.66
C TYR A 285 -3.46 -8.03 11.35
N ILE A 286 -2.30 -8.49 10.89
CA ILE A 286 -1.94 -9.91 10.80
C ILE A 286 -0.88 -10.19 11.88
N ARG A 287 -1.29 -10.93 12.91
CA ARG A 287 -0.49 -11.23 14.10
C ARG A 287 0.39 -12.46 13.89
N LEU A 288 1.67 -12.27 13.61
CA LEU A 288 2.58 -13.38 13.30
C LEU A 288 2.93 -14.20 14.55
N ASN A 289 2.87 -13.61 15.74
CA ASN A 289 2.99 -14.34 17.00
C ASN A 289 1.88 -15.41 17.14
N VAL A 290 0.63 -15.05 16.85
CA VAL A 290 -0.49 -16.01 16.87
C VAL A 290 -0.35 -17.05 15.76
N LEU A 291 0.14 -16.65 14.58
CA LEU A 291 0.43 -17.58 13.50
C LEU A 291 1.50 -18.62 13.91
N ARG A 292 2.56 -18.20 14.62
CA ARG A 292 3.58 -19.13 15.13
C ARG A 292 2.97 -20.19 16.06
N GLU A 293 2.05 -19.81 16.94
CA GLU A 293 1.36 -20.77 17.82
C GLU A 293 0.54 -21.80 17.04
N TYR A 294 -0.17 -21.37 15.99
CA TYR A 294 -0.88 -22.29 15.09
C TYR A 294 0.08 -23.26 14.41
N LEU A 295 1.15 -22.74 13.82
CA LEU A 295 2.16 -23.55 13.12
C LEU A 295 2.86 -24.53 14.06
N GLU A 296 3.16 -24.12 15.29
CA GLU A 296 3.77 -24.98 16.30
C GLU A 296 2.87 -26.18 16.63
N LYS A 297 1.56 -25.95 16.82
CA LYS A 297 0.59 -27.03 17.09
C LYS A 297 0.48 -27.99 15.90
N GLU A 298 0.43 -27.47 14.68
CA GLU A 298 0.36 -28.30 13.48
C GLU A 298 1.62 -29.14 13.25
N CYS A 299 2.80 -28.55 13.40
CA CYS A 299 4.07 -29.26 13.26
C CYS A 299 4.21 -30.37 14.31
N LYS A 300 3.78 -30.12 15.56
CA LYS A 300 3.79 -31.12 16.64
C LYS A 300 2.78 -32.25 16.42
N SER A 301 1.63 -31.98 15.79
CA SER A 301 0.62 -33.00 15.52
C SER A 301 0.97 -33.95 14.37
N ASN A 302 1.97 -33.60 13.55
CA ASN A 302 2.42 -34.37 12.39
C ASN A 302 3.74 -35.13 12.64
N THR A 303 4.24 -35.13 13.88
CA THR A 303 5.40 -35.91 14.36
C THR A 303 4.97 -36.92 15.40
#